data_AF-E6YI16-F1
#
_entry.id   AF-E6YI16-F1
#
_cell.length_a   1.000
_cell.length_b   1.000
_cell.length_c   1.000
_cell.angle_alpha   90.00
_cell.angle_beta   90.00
_cell.angle_gamma   90.00
#
_symmetry.space_group_name_H-M   'P 1'
#
loop_
_entity.id
_entity.type
_entity.pdbx_description
1 polymer ?
#
loop_
_entity_poly.entity_id
_entity_poly.type
_entity_poly.pdbx_seq_one_letter_code
_entity_poly.pdbx_strand_id
1 'polypeptide(L)'
;MAYIKSKDSLRLANKRGAARLAAVQALYQMDIIGTGVIEIIAEYEAYRLGKNIDGDQYLDADFQWFCSIIVGVVKDQKQLDPMLHQKLSEEWALSRLDSTLRAILRAGLWELINRKDVPVAVIINEYVDIAKAFFESDEPRLVNAVLDNIAKEIGR
;
A
#
# COMPACT_ATOMS: atom_id res chain seq x y z
N MET A 1 -11.55 -11.49 2.10
CA MET A 1 -10.34 -10.79 2.60
C MET A 1 -9.12 -11.49 2.03
N ALA A 2 -8.17 -10.77 1.44
CA ALA A 2 -6.88 -11.37 1.04
C ALA A 2 -6.19 -11.91 2.30
N TYR A 3 -5.92 -13.21 2.32
CA TYR A 3 -5.39 -13.93 3.48
C TYR A 3 -3.90 -13.61 3.63
N ILE A 4 -3.52 -12.89 4.69
CA ILE A 4 -2.12 -12.66 5.06
C ILE A 4 -1.57 -13.99 5.57
N LYS A 5 -0.47 -14.48 4.97
CA LYS A 5 0.00 -15.86 5.17
C LYS A 5 0.64 -16.14 6.55
N SER A 6 0.85 -15.12 7.37
CA SER A 6 1.22 -15.25 8.78
C SER A 6 1.26 -13.85 9.42
N LYS A 7 0.63 -13.65 10.58
CA LYS A 7 0.72 -12.40 11.35
C LYS A 7 2.15 -12.16 11.88
N ASP A 8 2.97 -13.22 11.95
CA ASP A 8 4.31 -13.23 12.57
C ASP A 8 5.46 -12.84 11.61
N SER A 9 5.26 -12.85 10.28
CA SER A 9 6.31 -12.51 9.31
C SER A 9 6.34 -11.03 8.90
N LEU A 10 5.28 -10.28 9.22
CA LEU A 10 5.17 -8.85 8.97
C LEU A 10 5.82 -8.08 10.11
N ARG A 11 7.00 -7.48 9.86
CA ARG A 11 7.65 -6.57 10.81
C ARG A 11 6.95 -5.21 10.83
N LEU A 12 5.66 -5.18 11.15
CA LEU A 12 4.87 -3.95 11.35
C LEU A 12 5.18 -3.37 12.73
N ALA A 13 6.47 -3.13 12.98
CA ALA A 13 7.02 -2.79 14.29
C ALA A 13 6.56 -1.41 14.80
N ASN A 14 5.84 -0.64 13.97
CA ASN A 14 5.34 0.68 14.31
C ASN A 14 3.95 0.94 13.72
N LYS A 15 3.22 1.91 14.29
CA LYS A 15 1.86 2.28 13.87
C LYS A 15 1.76 2.72 12.40
N ARG A 16 2.84 3.23 11.80
CA ARG A 16 2.85 3.65 10.39
C ARG A 16 2.95 2.47 9.44
N GLY A 17 3.72 1.43 9.80
CA GLY A 17 3.72 0.17 9.05
C GLY A 17 2.33 -0.45 9.04
N ALA A 18 1.67 -0.52 10.20
CA ALA A 18 0.27 -0.97 10.29
C ALA A 18 -0.68 -0.11 9.42
N ALA A 19 -0.47 1.21 9.39
CA ALA A 19 -1.25 2.11 8.54
C ALA A 19 -1.03 1.88 7.03
N ARG A 20 0.21 1.57 6.60
CA ARG A 20 0.51 1.24 5.19
C ARG A 20 -0.17 -0.06 4.77
N LEU A 21 -0.08 -1.10 5.61
CA LEU A 21 -0.77 -2.36 5.33
C LEU A 21 -2.28 -2.16 5.23
N ALA A 22 -2.86 -1.42 6.19
CA ALA A 22 -4.28 -1.09 6.16
C ALA A 22 -4.66 -0.31 4.88
N ALA A 23 -3.83 0.65 4.45
CA ALA A 23 -4.06 1.41 3.24
C ALA A 23 -4.04 0.53 1.99
N VAL A 24 -3.11 -0.43 1.89
CA VAL A 24 -3.05 -1.41 0.80
C VAL A 24 -4.32 -2.28 0.76
N GLN A 25 -4.77 -2.77 1.93
CA GLN A 25 -5.99 -3.58 2.03
C GLN A 25 -7.24 -2.78 1.66
N ALA A 26 -7.31 -1.50 2.07
CA ALA A 26 -8.38 -0.59 1.74
C ALA A 26 -8.44 -0.30 0.23
N LEU A 27 -7.30 0.02 -0.39
CA LEU A 27 -7.20 0.26 -1.82
C LEU A 27 -7.58 -0.98 -2.64
N TYR A 28 -7.15 -2.17 -2.21
CA TYR A 28 -7.60 -3.44 -2.79
C TYR A 28 -9.13 -3.60 -2.70
N GLN A 29 -9.71 -3.33 -1.52
CA GLN A 29 -11.15 -3.44 -1.30
C GLN A 29 -11.92 -2.49 -2.22
N MET A 30 -11.46 -1.24 -2.36
CA MET A 30 -12.04 -0.26 -3.28
C MET A 30 -12.01 -0.74 -4.73
N ASP A 31 -10.89 -1.34 -5.14
CA ASP A 31 -10.68 -1.78 -6.53
C ASP A 31 -11.55 -3.00 -6.88
N ILE A 32 -11.75 -3.92 -5.94
CA ILE A 32 -12.55 -5.14 -6.15
C ILE A 32 -14.05 -4.91 -5.97
N ILE A 33 -14.44 -4.14 -4.96
CA ILE A 33 -15.85 -3.97 -4.56
C ILE A 33 -16.46 -2.70 -5.16
N GLY A 34 -15.63 -1.72 -5.54
CA GLY A 34 -16.08 -0.41 -6.02
C GLY A 34 -16.53 0.53 -4.89
N THR A 35 -16.20 0.23 -3.63
CA THR A 35 -16.54 1.05 -2.46
C THR A 35 -15.87 2.42 -2.53
N GLY A 36 -16.59 3.48 -2.17
CA GLY A 36 -16.06 4.84 -2.17
C GLY A 36 -15.06 5.08 -1.04
N VAL A 37 -14.12 6.01 -1.22
CA VAL A 37 -13.08 6.33 -0.21
C VAL A 37 -13.68 6.76 1.13
N ILE A 38 -14.82 7.47 1.12
CA ILE A 38 -15.51 7.94 2.33
C ILE A 38 -16.06 6.75 3.13
N GLU A 39 -16.68 5.80 2.45
CA GLU A 39 -17.26 4.60 3.06
C GLU A 39 -16.16 3.72 3.67
N ILE A 40 -15.03 3.56 2.96
CA ILE A 40 -13.85 2.84 3.46
C ILE A 40 -13.27 3.49 4.70
N ILE A 41 -13.13 4.82 4.73
CA ILE A 41 -12.63 5.52 5.91
C ILE A 41 -13.53 5.26 7.11
N ALA A 42 -14.85 5.43 6.94
CA ALA A 42 -15.82 5.21 8.01
C ALA A 42 -15.80 3.76 8.51
N GLU A 43 -15.69 2.78 7.61
CA GLU A 43 -15.57 1.37 7.99
C GLU A 43 -14.30 1.11 8.80
N TYR A 44 -13.14 1.58 8.33
CA TYR A 44 -11.87 1.34 9.01
C TYR A 44 -11.77 2.06 10.36
N GLU A 45 -12.37 3.24 10.50
CA GLU A 45 -12.44 3.98 11.76
C GLU A 45 -13.36 3.28 12.78
N ALA A 46 -14.53 2.81 12.33
CA ALA A 46 -15.51 2.18 13.19
C ALA A 46 -15.10 0.77 13.63
N TYR A 47 -14.50 0.00 12.71
CA TYR A 47 -14.35 -1.45 12.87
C TYR A 47 -12.92 -1.97 12.70
N ARG A 48 -11.93 -1.14 12.38
CA ARG A 48 -10.55 -1.61 12.20
C ARG A 48 -9.60 -0.69 12.96
N LEU A 49 -8.31 -1.01 12.93
CA LEU A 49 -7.22 -0.23 13.53
C LEU A 49 -7.27 -0.15 15.08
N GLY A 50 -6.58 -1.08 15.74
CA GLY A 50 -6.47 -1.12 17.21
C GLY A 50 -7.75 -1.54 17.95
N LYS A 51 -8.80 -1.93 17.23
CA LYS A 51 -10.04 -2.48 17.80
C LYS A 51 -9.91 -3.98 18.04
N ASN A 52 -10.64 -4.46 19.05
CA ASN A 52 -10.89 -5.88 19.26
C ASN A 52 -12.30 -6.19 18.75
N ILE A 53 -12.42 -7.04 17.74
CA ILE A 53 -13.73 -7.46 17.20
C ILE A 53 -13.74 -8.97 17.13
N ASP A 54 -14.78 -9.59 17.68
CA ASP A 54 -14.98 -11.05 17.68
C ASP A 54 -13.77 -11.86 18.19
N GLY A 55 -12.98 -11.29 19.10
CA GLY A 55 -11.78 -11.92 19.68
C GLY A 55 -10.48 -11.63 18.91
N ASP A 56 -10.55 -11.02 17.73
CA ASP A 56 -9.38 -10.63 16.95
C ASP A 56 -8.93 -9.21 17.28
N GLN A 57 -7.67 -9.08 17.70
CA GLN A 57 -7.03 -7.78 17.88
C GLN A 57 -6.46 -7.29 16.54
N TYR A 58 -6.99 -6.17 16.05
CA TYR A 58 -6.44 -5.47 14.90
C TYR A 58 -5.20 -4.68 15.30
N LEU A 59 -4.28 -4.51 14.35
CA LEU A 59 -3.06 -3.73 14.57
C LEU A 59 -3.41 -2.27 14.88
N ASP A 60 -2.76 -1.70 15.88
CA ASP A 60 -2.85 -0.28 16.21
C ASP A 60 -2.11 0.52 15.12
N ALA A 61 -2.87 1.22 14.28
CA ALA A 61 -2.36 1.96 13.14
C ALA A 61 -2.50 3.47 13.34
N ASP A 62 -1.58 4.22 12.75
CA ASP A 62 -1.70 5.67 12.64
C ASP A 62 -2.82 6.00 11.65
N PHE A 63 -4.01 6.33 12.18
CA PHE A 63 -5.21 6.59 11.38
C PHE A 63 -5.02 7.76 10.40
N GLN A 64 -4.34 8.82 10.82
CA GLN A 64 -4.07 9.95 9.95
C GLN A 64 -3.15 9.56 8.80
N TRP A 65 -2.14 8.72 9.06
CA TRP A 65 -1.26 8.19 8.02
C TRP A 65 -2.03 7.32 7.03
N PHE A 66 -2.88 6.42 7.53
CA PHE A 66 -3.76 5.58 6.73
C PHE A 66 -4.65 6.42 5.81
N CYS A 67 -5.40 7.39 6.37
CA CYS A 67 -6.26 8.28 5.60
C CYS A 67 -5.49 9.07 4.55
N SER A 68 -4.29 9.57 4.91
CA SER A 68 -3.45 10.34 3.98
C SER A 68 -3.11 9.52 2.74
N ILE A 69 -2.71 8.25 2.90
CA ILE A 69 -2.36 7.39 1.77
C ILE A 69 -3.57 7.12 0.89
N ILE A 70 -4.70 6.67 1.45
CA ILE A 70 -5.85 6.27 0.63
C ILE A 70 -6.49 7.45 -0.11
N VAL A 71 -6.68 8.59 0.58
CA VAL A 71 -7.25 9.79 -0.03
C VAL A 71 -6.31 10.34 -1.09
N GLY A 72 -5.01 10.34 -0.79
CA GLY A 72 -3.97 10.78 -1.70
C GLY A 72 -3.90 9.93 -2.96
N VAL A 73 -3.88 8.60 -2.84
CA VAL A 73 -3.88 7.69 -3.98
C VAL A 73 -5.10 7.90 -4.86
N VAL A 74 -6.30 7.99 -4.28
CA VAL A 74 -7.55 8.17 -5.03
C VAL A 74 -7.55 9.52 -5.77
N LYS A 75 -7.11 10.58 -5.11
CA LYS A 75 -7.04 11.92 -5.68
C LYS A 75 -6.02 12.00 -6.82
N ASP A 76 -4.84 11.42 -6.62
CA ASP A 76 -3.69 11.59 -7.50
C ASP A 76 -3.56 10.45 -8.53
N GLN A 77 -4.51 9.50 -8.57
CA GLN A 77 -4.42 8.28 -9.37
C GLN A 77 -4.08 8.55 -10.84
N LYS A 78 -4.69 9.57 -11.45
CA LYS A 78 -4.44 9.95 -12.85
C LYS A 78 -2.99 10.39 -13.13
N GLN A 79 -2.27 10.82 -12.09
CA GLN A 79 -0.85 11.15 -12.15
C GLN A 79 0.03 9.94 -11.79
N LEU A 80 -0.38 9.15 -10.79
CA LEU A 80 0.38 7.99 -10.31
C LEU A 80 0.45 6.86 -11.35
N ASP A 81 -0.69 6.52 -11.96
CA ASP A 81 -0.79 5.36 -12.86
C ASP A 81 0.13 5.48 -14.10
N PRO A 82 0.25 6.64 -14.79
CA PRO A 82 1.22 6.81 -15.86
C PRO A 82 2.67 6.65 -15.43
N MET A 83 3.04 7.14 -14.24
CA MET A 83 4.41 7.02 -13.73
C MET A 83 4.76 5.54 -13.45
N LEU A 84 3.82 4.78 -12.88
CA LEU A 84 3.98 3.33 -12.72
C LEU A 84 4.07 2.64 -14.06
N HIS A 85 3.17 2.96 -15.00
CA HIS A 85 3.12 2.34 -16.31
C HIS A 85 4.46 2.46 -17.07
N GLN A 86 5.12 3.61 -17.01
CA GLN A 86 6.41 3.84 -17.66
C GLN A 86 7.57 3.01 -17.08
N LYS A 87 7.41 2.43 -15.88
CA LYS A 87 8.43 1.61 -15.20
C LYS A 87 8.12 0.13 -15.21
N LEU A 88 6.98 -0.26 -15.74
CA LEU A 88 6.55 -1.65 -15.85
C LEU A 88 6.83 -2.15 -17.27
N SER A 89 7.27 -3.40 -17.40
CA SER A 89 7.35 -4.06 -18.70
C SER A 89 5.96 -4.45 -19.19
N GLU A 90 5.86 -4.87 -20.46
CA GLU A 90 4.58 -5.34 -21.03
C GLU A 90 4.00 -6.55 -20.27
N GLU A 91 4.86 -7.44 -19.76
CA GLU A 91 4.47 -8.58 -18.93
C GLU A 91 3.81 -8.13 -17.62
N TRP A 92 4.32 -7.03 -17.05
CA TRP A 92 3.86 -6.46 -15.78
C TRP A 92 2.97 -5.23 -15.98
N ALA A 93 2.28 -5.13 -17.12
CA ALA A 93 1.41 -3.99 -17.40
C ALA A 93 0.42 -3.73 -16.24
N LEU A 94 0.29 -2.47 -15.81
CA LEU A 94 -0.47 -2.07 -14.61
C LEU A 94 -1.91 -2.63 -14.56
N SER A 95 -2.56 -2.74 -15.72
CA SER A 95 -3.92 -3.27 -15.90
C SER A 95 -4.01 -4.80 -15.72
N ARG A 96 -2.90 -5.52 -15.81
CA ARG A 96 -2.80 -6.98 -15.65
C ARG A 96 -2.34 -7.41 -14.26
N LEU A 97 -1.83 -6.48 -13.45
CA LEU A 97 -1.38 -6.78 -12.10
C LEU A 97 -2.54 -7.25 -11.22
N ASP A 98 -2.22 -8.15 -10.29
CA ASP A 98 -3.08 -8.43 -9.14
C ASP A 98 -3.46 -7.11 -8.43
N SER A 99 -4.72 -6.99 -8.01
CA SER A 99 -5.22 -5.75 -7.39
C SER A 99 -4.44 -5.37 -6.12
N THR A 100 -3.92 -6.35 -5.38
CA THR A 100 -3.08 -6.12 -4.20
C THR A 100 -1.73 -5.54 -4.61
N LEU A 101 -1.09 -6.11 -5.64
CA LEU A 101 0.18 -5.60 -6.15
C LEU A 101 0.04 -4.18 -6.72
N ARG A 102 -1.05 -3.91 -7.46
CA ARG A 102 -1.38 -2.57 -7.94
C ARG A 102 -1.60 -1.59 -6.78
N ALA A 103 -2.30 -2.01 -5.71
CA ALA A 103 -2.48 -1.19 -4.51
C ALA A 103 -1.15 -0.89 -3.80
N ILE A 104 -0.25 -1.87 -3.68
CA ILE A 104 1.09 -1.69 -3.10
C ILE A 104 1.89 -0.64 -3.88
N LEU A 105 1.95 -0.77 -5.21
CA LEU A 105 2.69 0.17 -6.05
C LEU A 105 2.11 1.59 -5.99
N ARG A 106 0.78 1.74 -6.03
CA ARG A 106 0.12 3.04 -5.92
C ARG A 106 0.39 3.70 -4.57
N ALA A 107 0.23 2.98 -3.48
CA ALA A 107 0.48 3.49 -2.13
C ALA A 107 1.96 3.88 -1.94
N GLY A 108 2.89 3.00 -2.36
CA GLY A 108 4.32 3.26 -2.29
C GLY A 108 4.77 4.46 -3.10
N LEU A 109 4.29 4.59 -4.34
CA LEU A 109 4.60 5.74 -5.17
C LEU A 109 4.04 7.04 -4.58
N TRP A 110 2.77 7.02 -4.14
CA TRP A 110 2.17 8.19 -3.52
C TRP A 110 2.97 8.66 -2.30
N GLU A 111 3.40 7.73 -1.44
CA GLU A 111 4.18 8.04 -0.25
C GLU A 111 5.58 8.58 -0.62
N LEU A 112 6.24 8.03 -1.65
CA LEU A 112 7.50 8.56 -2.17
C LEU A 112 7.39 10.00 -2.67
N ILE A 113 6.27 10.34 -3.31
CA ILE A 113 6.06 11.70 -3.83
C ILE A 113 5.77 12.65 -2.67
N ASN A 114 4.89 12.27 -1.75
CA ASN A 114 4.26 13.21 -0.81
C ASN A 114 4.89 13.23 0.60
N ARG A 115 5.58 12.16 1.02
CA ARG A 115 6.23 12.09 2.35
C ARG A 115 7.73 12.28 2.24
N LYS A 116 8.14 13.52 1.97
CA LYS A 116 9.56 13.91 1.90
C LYS A 116 10.26 13.84 3.27
N ASP A 117 9.48 13.84 4.34
CA ASP A 117 9.90 13.68 5.73
C ASP A 117 10.35 12.25 6.09
N VAL A 118 10.05 11.26 5.24
CA VAL A 118 10.42 9.85 5.47
C VAL A 118 11.55 9.44 4.51
N PRO A 119 12.64 8.81 4.99
CA PRO A 119 13.70 8.33 4.10
C PRO A 119 13.19 7.38 3.03
N VAL A 120 13.69 7.52 1.80
CA VAL A 120 13.29 6.69 0.63
C VAL A 120 13.40 5.21 0.91
N ALA A 121 14.55 4.78 1.45
CA ALA A 121 14.80 3.38 1.77
C ALA A 121 13.79 2.81 2.78
N VAL A 122 13.31 3.62 3.72
CA VAL A 122 12.28 3.19 4.68
C VAL A 122 10.95 2.96 3.97
N ILE A 123 10.53 3.89 3.10
CA ILE A 123 9.29 3.74 2.33
C ILE A 123 9.35 2.46 1.48
N ILE A 124 10.42 2.30 0.69
CA ILE A 124 10.56 1.15 -0.23
C ILE A 124 10.55 -0.17 0.55
N ASN A 125 11.35 -0.26 1.63
CA ASN A 125 11.43 -1.49 2.43
C ASN A 125 10.07 -1.88 3.02
N GLU A 126 9.28 -0.91 3.50
CA GLU A 126 7.96 -1.18 4.07
C GLU A 126 6.99 -1.78 3.03
N TYR A 127 6.94 -1.23 1.82
CA TYR A 127 6.08 -1.77 0.75
C TYR A 127 6.60 -3.09 0.17
N VAL A 128 7.92 -3.31 0.15
CA VAL A 128 8.52 -4.60 -0.20
C VAL A 128 8.15 -5.66 0.83
N ASP A 129 8.19 -5.34 2.13
CA ASP A 129 7.81 -6.28 3.19
C ASP A 129 6.31 -6.57 3.18
N ILE A 130 5.46 -5.59 2.85
CA ILE A 130 4.04 -5.83 2.57
C ILE A 130 3.89 -6.77 1.38
N ALA A 131 4.62 -6.57 0.29
CA ALA A 131 4.56 -7.47 -0.87
C ALA A 131 4.96 -8.91 -0.52
N LYS A 132 6.03 -9.11 0.27
CA LYS A 132 6.45 -10.44 0.76
C LYS A 132 5.38 -11.13 1.63
N ALA A 133 4.50 -10.36 2.26
CA ALA A 133 3.41 -10.93 3.06
C ALA A 133 2.27 -11.51 2.21
N PHE A 134 2.17 -11.09 0.95
CA PHE A 134 1.13 -11.53 0.00
C PHE A 134 1.67 -12.43 -1.13
N PHE A 135 2.95 -12.30 -1.47
CA PHE A 135 3.56 -12.93 -2.65
C PHE A 135 4.87 -13.65 -2.31
N GLU A 136 5.12 -14.78 -2.97
CA GLU A 136 6.32 -15.62 -2.77
C GLU A 136 7.28 -15.63 -3.98
N SER A 137 6.95 -14.92 -5.07
CA SER A 137 7.69 -14.95 -6.33
C SER A 137 8.39 -13.60 -6.62
N ASP A 138 8.33 -13.12 -7.85
CA ASP A 138 9.03 -11.92 -8.33
C ASP A 138 8.38 -10.60 -7.91
N GLU A 139 7.16 -10.60 -7.38
CA GLU A 139 6.39 -9.39 -7.05
C GLU A 139 7.12 -8.48 -6.04
N PRO A 140 7.72 -8.98 -4.93
CA PRO A 140 8.46 -8.11 -4.02
C PRO A 140 9.70 -7.48 -4.69
N ARG A 141 10.35 -8.19 -5.62
CA ARG A 141 11.49 -7.64 -6.37
C ARG A 141 11.02 -6.56 -7.35
N LEU A 142 9.88 -6.76 -7.99
CA LEU A 142 9.25 -5.78 -8.86
C LEU A 142 8.92 -4.50 -8.08
N VAL A 143 8.29 -4.60 -6.91
CA VAL A 143 7.96 -3.45 -6.05
C VAL A 143 9.22 -2.65 -5.73
N ASN A 144 10.29 -3.33 -5.30
CA ASN A 144 11.56 -2.69 -5.04
C ASN A 144 12.11 -1.95 -6.28
N ALA A 145 12.20 -2.65 -7.41
CA ALA A 145 12.79 -2.12 -8.63
C ALA A 145 12.01 -0.91 -9.18
N VAL A 146 10.68 -0.99 -9.21
CA VAL A 146 9.82 0.10 -9.70
C VAL A 146 9.94 1.33 -8.81
N LEU A 147 9.79 1.17 -7.49
CA LEU A 147 9.81 2.30 -6.57
C LEU A 147 11.20 2.96 -6.49
N ASP A 148 12.28 2.17 -6.51
CA ASP A 148 13.66 2.68 -6.53
C ASP A 148 13.95 3.47 -7.82
N ASN A 149 13.53 2.96 -8.99
CA ASN A 149 13.69 3.66 -10.26
C ASN A 149 12.94 4.99 -10.29
N ILE A 150 11.71 5.04 -9.77
CA ILE A 150 10.95 6.29 -9.72
C ILE A 150 11.57 7.26 -8.72
N ALA A 151 12.01 6.79 -7.55
CA ALA A 151 12.67 7.65 -6.56
C ALA A 151 13.88 8.40 -7.15
N LYS A 152 14.72 7.70 -7.92
CA LYS A 152 15.86 8.29 -8.64
C LYS A 152 15.41 9.33 -9.67
N GLU A 153 14.37 9.05 -10.44
CA GLU A 153 13.84 9.97 -11.45
C GLU A 153 13.32 11.27 -10.84
N ILE A 154 12.65 11.19 -9.69
CA ILE A 154 12.13 12.37 -8.98
C ILE A 154 13.17 13.05 -8.07
N GLY A 155 14.44 12.64 -8.13
CA GLY A 155 15.55 13.24 -7.41
C GLY A 155 15.51 13.05 -5.89
N ARG A 156 15.03 11.89 -5.41
CA ARG A 156 15.02 11.52 -3.99
C ARG A 156 16.08 10.48 -3.63
#